data_AF-A0A6B8QM52-F1
#
_entry.id   AF-A0A6B8QM52-F1
#
_cell.length_a   1.000
_cell.length_b   1.000
_cell.length_c   1.000
_cell.angle_alpha   90.00
_cell.angle_beta   90.00
_cell.angle_gamma   90.00
#
_symmetry.space_group_name_H-M   'P 1'
#
loop_
_entity.id
_entity.type
_entity.pdbx_description
1 polymer ?
#
loop_
_entity_poly.entity_id
_entity_poly.type
_entity_poly.pdbx_seq_one_letter_code
_entity_poly.pdbx_strand_id
1 'polypeptide(L)'
;MNQKIPDSPRPDMLQPHRAGDVESFPGGKVIYLSPVPLPTGVAPLDFNQAIGEVNDAYLDFGGSLPTPFTWQFTLGIPFIGFLMLVFIIPMLGGG
;
A
#
# COMPACT_ATOMS: atom_id res chain seq x y z
N MET A 1 38.96 10.32 15.39
CA MET A 1 38.26 11.50 14.84
C MET A 1 36.81 11.11 14.60
N ASN A 2 35.87 11.57 15.43
CA ASN A 2 34.43 11.36 15.21
C ASN A 2 33.96 12.32 14.12
N GLN A 3 33.69 11.83 12.91
CA GLN A 3 33.02 12.64 11.90
C GLN A 3 31.53 12.72 12.27
N LYS A 4 31.08 13.90 12.74
CA LYS A 4 29.66 14.22 12.76
C LYS A 4 29.19 14.24 11.30
N ILE A 5 28.35 13.28 10.93
CA ILE A 5 27.62 13.33 9.67
C ILE A 5 26.78 14.62 9.74
N PRO A 6 26.93 15.57 8.80
CA PRO A 6 26.11 16.77 8.80
C PRO A 6 24.64 16.33 8.67
N ASP A 7 23.78 16.86 9.53
CA ASP A 7 22.33 16.66 9.42
C ASP A 7 21.92 17.10 8.02
N SER A 8 21.52 16.13 7.19
CA SER A 8 20.94 16.43 5.89
C SER A 8 19.67 17.25 6.14
N PRO A 9 19.45 18.37 5.43
CA PRO A 9 18.20 19.10 5.54
C PRO A 9 17.06 18.11 5.27
N ARG A 10 16.14 17.97 6.22
CA ARG A 10 14.89 17.27 5.96
C ARG A 10 14.07 18.17 5.04
N PRO A 11 13.43 17.61 3.99
CA PRO A 11 12.48 18.36 3.18
C PRO A 11 11.45 19.04 4.06
N ASP A 12 11.19 20.32 3.81
CA ASP A 12 10.10 21.03 4.46
C ASP A 12 8.77 20.43 3.99
N MET A 13 8.05 19.79 4.91
CA MET A 13 6.78 19.13 4.64
C MET A 13 5.65 20.12 4.33
N LEU A 14 5.83 21.41 4.66
CA LEU A 14 4.85 22.46 4.39
C LEU A 14 4.96 23.01 2.97
N GLN A 15 6.07 22.75 2.28
CA GLN A 15 6.23 23.09 0.87
C GLN A 15 5.85 21.90 0.00
N PRO A 16 4.96 22.07 -1.00
CA PRO A 16 4.66 21.04 -1.96
C PRO A 16 5.86 20.84 -2.90
N HIS A 17 6.40 19.63 -2.94
CA HIS A 17 7.48 19.22 -3.85
C HIS A 17 6.95 18.22 -4.87
N ARG A 18 7.39 18.36 -6.12
CA ARG A 18 7.00 17.48 -7.24
C ARG A 18 8.09 16.46 -7.55
N ALA A 19 7.67 15.35 -8.13
CA ALA A 19 8.59 14.37 -8.68
C ALA A 19 9.49 15.03 -9.73
N GLY A 20 10.81 14.83 -9.62
CA GLY A 20 11.80 15.45 -10.50
C GLY A 20 12.35 16.79 -9.98
N ASP A 21 11.81 17.35 -8.90
CA ASP A 21 12.38 18.54 -8.28
C ASP A 21 13.78 18.26 -7.73
N VAL A 22 14.64 19.29 -7.78
CA VAL A 22 16.01 19.24 -7.27
C VAL A 22 16.27 20.49 -6.44
N GLU A 23 16.63 20.30 -5.18
CA GLU A 23 16.99 21.38 -4.27
C GLU A 23 18.47 21.29 -3.89
N SER A 24 19.23 22.36 -4.10
CA SER A 24 20.65 22.40 -3.77
C SER A 24 20.88 23.00 -2.38
N PHE A 25 21.79 22.42 -1.61
CA PHE A 25 22.21 22.95 -0.32
C PHE A 25 23.74 22.87 -0.16
N PRO A 26 24.36 23.66 0.72
CA PRO A 26 25.80 23.57 0.97
C PRO A 26 26.18 22.14 1.42
N GLY A 27 26.85 21.40 0.54
CA GLY A 27 27.27 20.02 0.79
C GLY A 27 26.49 18.94 0.02
N GLY A 28 25.47 19.31 -0.77
CA GLY A 28 24.76 18.33 -1.58
C GLY A 28 23.52 18.84 -2.30
N LYS A 29 22.67 17.90 -2.69
CA LYS A 29 21.34 18.17 -3.27
C LYS A 29 20.33 17.14 -2.81
N VAL A 30 19.09 17.55 -2.66
CA VAL A 30 17.93 16.68 -2.50
C VAL A 30 17.29 16.50 -3.87
N ILE A 31 16.94 15.27 -4.24
CA ILE A 31 16.22 14.95 -5.47
C ILE A 31 14.91 14.28 -5.08
N TYR A 32 13.80 14.83 -5.50
CA TYR A 32 12.46 14.32 -5.19
C TYR A 32 12.10 13.21 -6.18
N LEU A 33 12.12 11.97 -5.71
CA LEU A 33 11.85 10.78 -6.52
C LEU A 33 10.47 10.22 -6.15
N SER A 34 9.53 10.32 -7.07
CA SER A 34 8.41 9.38 -7.18
C SER A 34 8.21 9.08 -8.66
N PRO A 35 7.69 7.91 -9.03
CA PRO A 35 7.29 7.70 -10.41
C PRO A 35 6.19 8.71 -10.72
N VAL A 36 6.47 9.64 -11.65
CA VAL A 36 5.41 10.37 -12.33
C VAL A 36 4.51 9.30 -12.96
N PRO A 37 3.20 9.26 -12.65
CA PRO A 37 2.31 8.30 -13.27
C PRO A 37 2.45 8.42 -14.78
N LEU A 38 2.54 7.28 -15.46
CA LEU A 38 2.66 7.27 -16.92
C LEU A 38 1.50 8.09 -17.50
N PRO A 39 1.73 9.10 -18.36
CA PRO A 39 0.67 9.89 -18.96
C PRO A 39 -0.04 9.04 -20.01
N THR A 40 -0.97 8.20 -19.56
CA THR A 40 -1.70 7.22 -20.37
C THR A 40 -2.82 7.86 -21.20
N GLY A 41 -3.18 9.12 -20.93
CA GLY A 41 -4.27 9.84 -21.61
C GLY A 41 -5.67 9.27 -21.33
N VAL A 42 -5.78 8.26 -20.47
CA VAL A 42 -7.05 7.68 -20.02
C VAL A 42 -7.48 8.34 -18.72
N ALA A 43 -8.80 8.48 -18.52
CA ALA A 43 -9.33 8.94 -17.25
C ALA A 43 -8.94 7.97 -16.12
N PRO A 44 -8.64 8.48 -14.90
CA PRO A 44 -8.39 7.65 -13.73
C PRO A 44 -9.57 6.71 -13.51
N LEU A 45 -9.27 5.42 -13.46
CA LEU A 45 -10.27 4.37 -13.47
C LEU A 45 -10.51 3.88 -12.04
N ASP A 46 -11.33 4.58 -11.28
CA ASP A 46 -11.60 4.28 -9.87
C ASP A 46 -12.72 3.24 -9.69
N PHE A 47 -12.51 2.02 -10.19
CA PHE A 47 -13.53 0.98 -10.07
C PHE A 47 -13.71 0.45 -8.64
N ASN A 48 -12.74 0.65 -7.76
CA ASN A 48 -12.70 0.04 -6.42
C ASN A 48 -12.56 1.05 -5.27
N GLN A 49 -12.72 2.36 -5.52
CA GLN A 49 -12.42 3.41 -4.53
C GLN A 49 -11.03 3.22 -3.89
N ALA A 50 -10.09 2.72 -4.69
CA ALA A 50 -8.74 2.38 -4.28
C ALA A 50 -7.73 3.37 -4.86
N ILE A 51 -8.22 4.50 -5.38
CA ILE A 51 -7.40 5.60 -5.83
C ILE A 51 -7.30 6.62 -4.70
N GLY A 52 -6.09 6.78 -4.17
CA GLY A 52 -5.77 7.92 -3.31
C GLY A 52 -5.23 9.07 -4.16
N GLU A 53 -5.73 10.27 -3.93
CA GLU A 53 -5.20 11.49 -4.53
C GLU A 53 -3.97 11.95 -3.74
N VAL A 54 -2.82 12.02 -4.40
CA VAL A 54 -1.58 12.55 -3.79
C VAL A 54 -0.92 13.49 -4.80
N ASN A 55 -0.80 14.77 -4.44
CA ASN A 55 -0.08 15.79 -5.22
C ASN A 55 -0.53 15.87 -6.69
N ASP A 56 -1.84 16.06 -6.94
CA ASP A 56 -2.47 16.16 -8.28
C ASP A 56 -2.31 14.91 -9.17
N ALA A 57 -1.86 13.80 -8.59
CA ALA A 57 -1.67 12.52 -9.25
C ALA A 57 -2.53 11.43 -8.60
N TYR A 58 -2.99 10.48 -9.42
CA TYR A 58 -3.77 9.33 -8.98
C TYR A 58 -2.85 8.14 -8.75
N LEU A 59 -2.85 7.60 -7.52
CA LEU A 59 -2.17 6.36 -7.19
C LEU A 59 -3.19 5.22 -7.14
N ASP A 60 -3.04 4.22 -8.01
CA ASP A 60 -3.79 2.97 -7.94
C ASP A 60 -3.13 2.05 -6.91
N PHE A 61 -3.78 1.87 -5.75
CA PHE A 61 -3.28 0.99 -4.70
C PHE A 61 -3.56 -0.50 -4.96
N GLY A 62 -4.09 -0.86 -6.13
CA GLY A 62 -4.43 -2.23 -6.46
C GLY A 62 -5.58 -2.73 -5.59
N GLY A 63 -6.72 -2.05 -5.66
CA GLY A 63 -7.95 -2.56 -5.06
C GLY A 63 -8.40 -3.80 -5.81
N SER A 64 -8.47 -4.97 -5.15
CA SER A 64 -9.12 -6.15 -5.73
C SER A 64 -10.52 -6.32 -5.13
N LEU A 65 -11.50 -6.56 -6.01
CA LEU A 65 -12.79 -7.18 -5.69
C LEU A 65 -12.54 -8.47 -4.88
N PRO A 66 -13.46 -8.86 -3.97
CA PRO A 66 -13.17 -9.42 -2.65
C PRO A 66 -11.83 -10.15 -2.58
N THR A 67 -10.92 -9.57 -1.78
CA THR A 67 -9.57 -10.11 -1.55
C THR A 67 -9.58 -11.62 -1.33
N PRO A 68 -8.50 -12.35 -1.66
CA PRO A 68 -8.40 -13.79 -1.37
C PRO A 68 -8.79 -14.16 0.06
N PHE A 69 -8.51 -13.26 1.02
CA PHE A 69 -8.94 -13.37 2.41
C PHE A 69 -10.46 -13.40 2.58
N THR A 70 -11.21 -12.56 1.86
CA THR A 70 -12.68 -12.57 1.86
C THR A 70 -13.23 -13.92 1.38
N TRP A 71 -12.70 -14.47 0.28
CA TRP A 71 -13.15 -15.78 -0.21
C TRP A 71 -12.76 -16.92 0.73
N GLN A 72 -11.57 -16.87 1.34
CA GLN A 72 -11.17 -17.81 2.39
C GLN A 72 -12.10 -17.73 3.60
N PHE A 73 -12.54 -16.53 3.98
CA PHE A 73 -13.45 -16.36 5.10
C PHE A 73 -14.87 -16.85 4.76
N THR A 74 -15.44 -16.41 3.64
CA THR A 74 -16.83 -16.71 3.26
C THR A 74 -17.03 -18.18 2.87
N LEU A 75 -16.06 -18.83 2.23
CA LEU A 75 -16.18 -20.24 1.81
C LEU A 75 -15.40 -21.18 2.72
N GLY A 76 -14.21 -20.79 3.16
CA GLY A 76 -13.34 -21.64 3.96
C GLY A 76 -13.86 -21.87 5.38
N ILE A 77 -14.38 -20.85 6.07
CA ILE A 77 -14.89 -21.01 7.44
C ILE A 77 -16.10 -21.95 7.49
N PRO A 78 -17.14 -21.80 6.64
CA PRO A 78 -18.26 -22.74 6.64
C PRO A 78 -17.84 -24.17 6.30
N PHE A 79 -16.94 -24.33 5.32
CA PHE A 79 -16.46 -25.65 4.92
C PHE A 79 -15.66 -26.34 6.04
N ILE A 80 -14.69 -25.64 6.63
CA ILE A 80 -13.90 -26.17 7.75
C ILE A 80 -14.79 -26.39 8.98
N GLY A 81 -15.72 -25.49 9.27
CA GLY A 81 -16.70 -25.64 10.36
C GLY A 81 -17.55 -26.90 10.22
N PHE A 82 -18.03 -27.18 9.00
CA PHE A 82 -18.76 -28.43 8.70
C PHE A 82 -17.88 -29.66 8.95
N LEU A 83 -16.63 -29.67 8.46
CA LEU A 83 -15.71 -30.79 8.68
C LEU A 83 -15.43 -31.01 10.17
N MET A 84 -15.26 -29.95 10.96
CA MET A 84 -15.08 -30.07 12.41
C MET A 84 -16.31 -30.69 13.08
N LEU A 85 -17.51 -30.29 12.69
CA LEU A 85 -18.76 -30.81 13.27
C LEU A 85 -18.96 -32.30 12.94
N VAL A 86 -18.68 -32.71 11.69
CA VAL A 86 -18.91 -34.09 11.25
C VAL A 86 -17.82 -35.05 11.73
N PHE A 87 -16.56 -34.62 11.80
CA PHE A 87 -15.45 -35.53 12.05
C PHE A 87 -14.79 -35.31 13.42
N ILE A 88 -14.58 -34.07 13.86
CA ILE A 88 -13.81 -33.77 15.07
C ILE A 88 -14.68 -33.80 16.33
N ILE A 89 -15.87 -33.20 16.29
CA ILE A 89 -16.78 -33.20 17.46
C ILE A 89 -17.18 -34.63 17.88
N PRO A 90 -17.54 -35.54 16.96
CA PRO A 90 -17.86 -36.92 17.34
C PRO A 90 -16.64 -37.68 17.87
N MET A 91 -15.45 -37.42 17.32
CA MET A 91 -14.19 -38.02 17.79
C MET A 91 -13.83 -37.57 19.22
N LEU A 92 -14.18 -36.33 19.60
CA LEU A 92 -13.91 -35.79 20.94
C LEU A 92 -15.02 -36.08 21.96
N GLY A 93 -16.27 -36.20 21.52
CA GLY A 93 -17.44 -36.42 22.38
C GLY A 93 -17.89 -37.88 22.51
N GLY A 94 -17.36 -38.77 21.67
CA GLY A 94 -17.76 -40.18 21.61
C GLY A 94 -16.56 -41.11 21.48
N GLY A 95 -15.86 -41.29 22.60
CA GLY A 95 -15.10 -42.49 22.95
C GLY A 95 -15.65 -43.03 24.26
#